data_AF-Q9L886-F1
#
_entry.id   AF-Q9L886-F1
#
_cell.length_a   1.000
_cell.length_b   1.000
_cell.length_c   1.000
_cell.angle_alpha   90.00
_cell.angle_beta   90.00
_cell.angle_gamma   90.00
#
_symmetry.space_group_name_H-M   'P 1'
#
loop_
_entity.id
_entity.type
_entity.pdbx_description
1 polymer ?
#
loop_
_entity_poly.entity_id
_entity_poly.type
_entity_poly.pdbx_seq_one_letter_code
_entity_poly.pdbx_strand_id
1 'polypeptide(L)'
;MPPMRSLSLLLLLSLASTCEAAAVFRCEDASGHVSFTQLGCPAGQAGETVVADNPPPGGRSVTPMAETKTKKASIGRKSVPLAVIGEREDRCGRRLDEKERRKAIVEQRIMAGMTRSDVERALGKPDRVSGNNAEVRYQYKADKRRGARSVSFDQEGCVKGREGTGWSESI
;
A
#
# COMPACT_ATOMS: atom_id res chain seq x y z
N MET A 1 -20.28 3.85 -62.55
CA MET A 1 -21.30 3.59 -61.51
C MET A 1 -20.58 2.98 -60.31
N PRO A 2 -20.34 3.74 -59.23
CA PRO A 2 -19.66 3.18 -58.06
C PRO A 2 -20.55 2.08 -57.44
N PRO A 3 -19.96 0.98 -56.93
CA PRO A 3 -20.74 -0.14 -56.43
C PRO A 3 -21.56 0.27 -55.21
N MET A 4 -22.88 0.07 -55.26
CA MET A 4 -23.87 0.42 -54.22
C MET A 4 -23.51 -0.10 -52.81
N ARG A 5 -22.67 -1.14 -52.72
CA ARG A 5 -22.14 -1.68 -51.47
C ARG A 5 -21.16 -0.74 -50.76
N SER A 6 -20.37 0.02 -51.52
CA SER A 6 -19.37 0.95 -50.96
C SER A 6 -20.03 2.22 -50.39
N LEU A 7 -21.10 2.72 -51.03
CA LEU A 7 -21.89 3.85 -50.50
C LEU A 7 -22.61 3.48 -49.20
N SER A 8 -23.11 2.25 -49.08
CA SER A 8 -23.81 1.80 -47.87
C SER A 8 -22.88 1.75 -46.66
N LEU A 9 -21.63 1.33 -46.86
CA LEU A 9 -20.62 1.25 -45.79
C LEU A 9 -20.16 2.65 -45.33
N LEU A 10 -20.00 3.59 -46.26
CA LEU A 10 -19.65 4.99 -45.97
C LEU A 10 -20.78 5.70 -45.20
N LEU A 11 -22.04 5.42 -45.54
CA LEU A 11 -23.20 5.95 -44.81
C LEU A 11 -23.24 5.41 -43.36
N LEU A 12 -23.02 4.11 -43.17
CA LEU A 12 -22.94 3.50 -41.84
C LEU A 12 -21.80 4.05 -40.97
N LEU A 13 -20.63 4.32 -41.56
CA LEU A 13 -19.51 4.94 -40.83
C LEU A 13 -19.79 6.40 -40.43
N SER A 14 -20.53 7.15 -41.26
CA SER A 14 -20.87 8.54 -40.95
C SER A 14 -21.85 8.70 -39.77
N LEU A 15 -22.66 7.67 -39.48
CA LEU A 15 -23.57 7.66 -38.32
C LEU A 15 -22.88 7.29 -37.00
N ALA A 16 -21.68 6.70 -37.04
CA ALA A 16 -20.97 6.25 -35.84
C ALA A 16 -20.18 7.36 -35.11
N SER A 17 -20.23 8.61 -35.61
CA SER A 17 -19.27 9.65 -35.24
C SER A 17 -19.76 10.69 -34.24
N THR A 18 -20.81 10.42 -33.45
CA THR A 18 -21.19 11.27 -32.31
C THR A 18 -20.72 10.64 -31.01
N CYS A 19 -19.41 10.48 -30.86
CA CYS A 19 -18.80 10.21 -29.55
C CYS A 19 -18.58 11.57 -28.87
N GLU A 20 -19.66 12.18 -28.36
CA GLU A 20 -19.53 13.36 -27.52
C GLU A 20 -18.80 12.97 -26.24
N ALA A 21 -17.73 13.68 -25.91
CA ALA A 21 -17.09 13.58 -24.60
C ALA A 21 -18.15 13.90 -23.54
N ALA A 22 -18.28 13.05 -22.51
CA ALA A 22 -19.26 13.25 -21.44
C ALA A 22 -18.95 14.55 -20.68
N ALA A 23 -19.58 15.64 -21.09
CA ALA A 23 -19.52 16.91 -20.40
C ALA A 23 -20.38 16.83 -19.12
N VAL A 24 -19.82 17.27 -18.00
CA VAL A 24 -20.53 17.31 -16.72
C VAL A 24 -20.67 18.78 -16.32
N PHE A 25 -21.88 19.16 -15.92
CA PHE A 25 -22.19 20.50 -15.45
C PHE A 25 -21.92 20.57 -13.95
N ARG A 26 -21.18 21.60 -13.53
CA ARG A 26 -21.05 21.97 -12.12
C ARG A 26 -22.21 22.91 -11.80
N CYS A 27 -23.10 22.47 -10.91
CA CYS A 27 -24.26 23.24 -10.48
C CYS A 27 -24.10 23.62 -9.01
N GLU A 28 -24.27 24.91 -8.71
CA GLU A 28 -24.19 25.45 -7.36
C GLU A 28 -25.53 26.10 -7.00
N ASP A 29 -26.07 25.74 -5.84
CA ASP A 29 -27.32 26.30 -5.34
C ASP A 29 -27.11 27.51 -4.40
N ALA A 30 -28.20 28.14 -3.99
CA ALA A 30 -28.16 29.32 -3.11
C ALA A 30 -27.56 29.04 -1.72
N SER A 31 -27.41 27.77 -1.33
CA SER A 31 -26.77 27.35 -0.08
C SER A 31 -25.27 27.03 -0.24
N GLY A 32 -24.74 27.14 -1.47
CA GLY A 32 -23.35 26.81 -1.80
C GLY A 32 -23.10 25.31 -1.98
N HIS A 33 -24.16 24.49 -2.07
CA HIS A 33 -24.01 23.07 -2.29
C HIS A 33 -23.73 22.80 -3.77
N VAL A 34 -22.65 22.07 -4.04
CA VAL A 34 -22.16 21.79 -5.38
C VAL A 34 -22.55 20.37 -5.79
N SER A 35 -23.22 20.26 -6.94
CA SER A 35 -23.59 18.98 -7.54
C SER A 35 -23.09 18.89 -8.98
N PHE A 36 -22.80 17.67 -9.43
CA PHE A 36 -22.31 17.40 -10.77
C PHE A 36 -23.34 16.53 -11.51
N THR A 37 -23.79 17.00 -12.67
CA THR A 37 -24.86 16.35 -13.44
C THR A 37 -24.55 16.36 -14.93
N GLN A 38 -24.98 15.31 -15.63
CA GLN A 38 -24.84 15.19 -17.09
C GLN A 38 -26.05 15.76 -17.84
N LEU A 39 -27.15 16.07 -17.14
CA LEU A 39 -28.42 16.51 -17.75
C LEU A 39 -28.61 18.04 -17.72
N GLY A 40 -27.61 18.79 -17.24
CA GLY A 40 -27.70 20.24 -17.02
C GLY A 40 -28.23 20.62 -15.63
N CYS A 41 -28.12 21.91 -15.29
CA CYS A 41 -28.51 22.41 -13.97
C CYS A 41 -30.02 22.69 -13.87
N PRO A 42 -30.65 22.39 -12.73
CA PRO A 42 -32.06 22.70 -12.49
C PRO A 42 -32.30 24.22 -12.44
N ALA A 43 -33.54 24.64 -12.67
CA ALA A 43 -33.91 26.05 -12.78
C ALA A 43 -33.47 26.87 -11.55
N GLY A 44 -32.79 28.00 -11.80
CA GLY A 44 -32.28 28.89 -10.76
C GLY A 44 -30.84 28.60 -10.30
N GLN A 45 -30.16 27.62 -10.88
CA GLN A 45 -28.73 27.35 -10.64
C GLN A 45 -27.88 27.83 -11.82
N ALA A 46 -26.77 28.51 -11.53
CA ALA A 46 -25.79 28.85 -12.55
C ALA A 46 -24.97 27.60 -12.88
N GLY A 47 -25.08 27.13 -14.11
CA GLY A 47 -24.34 25.96 -14.59
C GLY A 47 -23.11 26.36 -15.37
N GLU A 48 -21.94 25.91 -14.93
CA GLU A 48 -20.71 25.99 -15.70
C GLU A 48 -20.37 24.62 -16.28
N THR A 49 -20.07 24.57 -17.59
CA THR A 49 -19.63 23.34 -18.25
C THR A 49 -18.17 23.11 -17.90
N VAL A 50 -17.87 22.02 -17.19
CA VAL A 50 -16.50 21.70 -16.80
C VAL A 50 -15.98 20.58 -17.70
N VAL A 51 -14.94 20.89 -18.49
CA VAL A 51 -14.14 19.86 -19.16
C VAL A 51 -13.12 19.36 -18.15
N ALA A 52 -13.25 18.10 -17.73
CA ALA A 52 -12.34 17.50 -16.76
C ALA A 52 -10.97 17.22 -17.41
N ASP A 53 -9.98 18.07 -17.15
CA ASP A 53 -8.57 17.78 -17.42
C ASP A 53 -8.03 16.88 -16.30
N ASN A 54 -7.99 15.57 -16.56
CA ASN A 54 -7.45 14.56 -15.65
C ASN A 54 -6.06 14.09 -16.15
N PRO A 55 -4.98 14.86 -15.96
CA PRO A 55 -3.65 14.39 -16.29
C PRO A 55 -3.29 13.16 -15.42
N PRO A 56 -2.47 12.23 -15.95
CA PRO A 56 -2.06 11.05 -15.19
C PRO A 56 -1.34 11.45 -13.89
N PRO A 57 -1.52 10.69 -12.81
CA PRO A 57 -0.78 10.92 -11.57
C PRO A 57 0.73 10.79 -11.86
N GLY A 58 1.43 11.93 -11.84
CA GLY A 58 2.83 12.05 -12.30
C GLY A 58 3.09 13.17 -13.31
N GLY A 59 2.04 13.80 -13.85
CA GLY A 59 2.16 14.83 -14.87
C GLY A 59 2.56 14.28 -16.24
N ARG A 60 2.57 15.14 -17.27
CA ARG A 60 2.96 14.76 -18.65
C ARG A 60 4.48 14.79 -18.87
N SER A 61 5.25 15.23 -17.89
CA SER A 61 6.71 15.28 -17.96
C SER A 61 7.30 13.91 -17.66
N VAL A 62 8.06 13.38 -18.62
CA VAL A 62 8.93 12.22 -18.38
C VAL A 62 10.06 12.66 -17.45
N THR A 63 10.05 12.21 -16.19
CA THR A 63 11.18 12.46 -15.28
C THR A 63 12.39 11.68 -15.82
N PRO A 64 13.49 12.35 -16.23
CA PRO A 64 14.66 11.65 -16.71
C PRO A 64 15.24 10.77 -15.60
N MET A 65 15.62 9.54 -15.96
CA MET A 65 16.29 8.62 -15.05
C MET A 65 17.57 9.29 -14.54
N ALA A 66 17.78 9.30 -13.21
CA ALA A 66 18.99 9.87 -12.64
C ALA A 66 20.22 9.12 -13.16
N GLU A 67 21.15 9.82 -13.79
CA GLU A 67 22.45 9.26 -14.14
C GLU A 67 23.19 8.87 -12.84
N THR A 68 23.45 7.59 -12.64
CA THR A 68 24.30 7.12 -11.55
C THR A 68 25.74 7.48 -11.84
N LYS A 69 26.12 8.73 -11.54
CA LYS A 69 27.52 9.07 -11.32
C LYS A 69 27.89 8.55 -9.94
N THR A 70 28.63 7.43 -9.92
CA THR A 70 29.22 6.86 -8.72
C THR A 70 30.14 7.88 -8.05
N LYS A 71 29.56 8.75 -7.23
CA LYS A 71 30.31 9.57 -6.27
C LYS A 71 30.09 8.95 -4.90
N LYS A 72 31.17 8.40 -4.32
CA LYS A 72 31.24 8.10 -2.90
C LYS A 72 31.07 9.42 -2.14
N ALA A 73 29.85 9.73 -1.74
CA ALA A 73 29.56 10.86 -0.89
C ALA A 73 29.04 10.31 0.44
N SER A 74 29.89 10.38 1.46
CA SER A 74 29.48 10.32 2.86
C SER A 74 28.56 11.52 3.11
N ILE A 75 27.25 11.30 3.14
CA ILE A 75 26.27 12.33 3.45
C ILE A 75 25.52 11.90 4.70
N GLY A 76 25.77 12.63 5.79
CA GLY A 76 24.91 12.64 6.97
C GLY A 76 23.48 12.89 6.51
N ARG A 77 22.66 11.84 6.62
CA ARG A 77 21.29 11.83 6.12
C ARG A 77 20.47 12.72 7.05
N LYS A 78 20.26 13.98 6.69
CA LYS A 78 19.12 14.73 7.25
C LYS A 78 17.88 13.94 6.88
N SER A 79 17.22 13.38 7.89
CA SER A 79 15.97 12.65 7.75
C SER A 79 14.92 13.59 7.19
N VAL A 80 14.63 13.47 5.90
CA VAL A 80 13.40 14.02 5.33
C VAL A 80 12.24 13.28 6.01
N PRO A 81 11.29 13.96 6.65
CA PRO A 81 10.14 13.30 7.23
C PRO A 81 9.31 12.70 6.09
N LEU A 82 9.34 11.38 5.97
CA LEU A 82 8.50 10.64 5.04
C LEU A 82 7.08 10.68 5.59
N ALA A 83 6.16 11.37 4.90
CA ALA A 83 4.74 11.32 5.22
C ALA A 83 4.17 9.98 4.71
N VAL A 84 4.15 8.96 5.57
CA VAL A 84 3.51 7.67 5.28
C VAL A 84 2.04 7.80 5.63
N ILE A 85 1.18 7.87 4.62
CA ILE A 85 -0.28 7.87 4.79
C ILE A 85 -0.75 6.41 4.77
N GLY A 86 -1.41 5.98 5.84
CA GLY A 86 -1.92 4.60 5.98
C GLY A 86 -0.99 3.66 6.76
N GLU A 87 -0.25 4.17 7.74
CA GLU A 87 0.45 3.30 8.70
C GLU A 87 -0.57 2.38 9.36
N ARG A 88 -0.42 1.07 9.11
CA ARG A 88 -1.30 0.06 9.68
C ARG A 88 -1.04 0.06 11.17
N GLU A 89 -2.03 0.41 11.98
CA GLU A 89 -1.90 0.38 13.43
C GLU A 89 -1.40 -1.00 13.87
N ASP A 90 -0.23 -1.01 14.50
CA ASP A 90 0.37 -2.21 15.05
C ASP A 90 -0.53 -2.74 16.16
N ARG A 91 -1.29 -3.79 15.86
CA ARG A 91 -2.27 -4.40 16.77
C ARG A 91 -1.67 -4.92 18.07
N CYS A 92 -0.36 -5.15 18.09
CA CYS A 92 0.37 -5.61 19.27
C CYS A 92 0.63 -4.53 20.33
N GLY A 93 0.14 -3.31 20.09
CA GLY A 93 0.23 -2.18 21.00
C GLY A 93 1.68 -1.71 21.17
N ARG A 94 1.87 -0.51 21.71
CA ARG A 94 3.19 0.08 22.01
C ARG A 94 3.92 -0.63 23.17
N ARG A 95 3.94 -1.96 23.20
CA ARG A 95 4.68 -2.77 24.18
C ARG A 95 6.19 -2.72 23.98
N LEU A 96 6.65 -2.23 22.83
CA LEU A 96 8.06 -2.02 22.50
C LEU A 96 8.23 -0.63 21.90
N ASP A 97 9.23 0.12 22.37
CA ASP A 97 9.64 1.35 21.70
C ASP A 97 10.14 1.02 20.28
N GLU A 98 9.94 1.91 19.32
CA GLU A 98 10.30 1.64 17.92
C GLU A 98 11.81 1.39 17.78
N LYS A 99 12.63 2.11 18.56
CA LYS A 99 14.09 1.92 18.57
C LYS A 99 14.46 0.54 19.10
N GLU A 100 13.81 0.08 20.17
CA GLU A 100 14.02 -1.24 20.76
C GLU A 100 13.56 -2.35 19.82
N ARG A 101 12.40 -2.18 19.18
CA ARG A 101 11.89 -3.08 18.14
C ARG A 101 12.90 -3.23 17.00
N ARG A 102 13.38 -2.12 16.44
CA ARG A 102 14.38 -2.14 15.35
C ARG A 102 15.69 -2.79 15.81
N LYS A 103 16.18 -2.46 17.00
CA LYS A 103 17.39 -3.06 17.58
C LYS A 103 17.26 -4.58 17.70
N ALA A 104 16.15 -5.06 18.24
CA ALA A 104 15.93 -6.49 18.42
C ALA A 104 15.77 -7.26 17.10
N ILE A 105 15.19 -6.65 16.06
CA ILE A 105 15.17 -7.23 14.71
C ILE A 105 16.59 -7.40 14.17
N VAL A 106 17.43 -6.35 14.28
CA VAL A 106 18.82 -6.38 13.80
C VAL A 106 19.66 -7.39 14.59
N GLU A 107 19.49 -7.44 15.91
CA GLU A 107 20.17 -8.40 16.79
C GLU A 107 19.56 -9.81 16.72
N GLN A 108 18.50 -10.01 15.94
CA GLN A 108 17.80 -11.29 15.79
C GLN A 108 17.28 -11.86 17.12
N ARG A 109 16.85 -10.96 18.01
CA ARG A 109 16.27 -11.25 19.33
C ARG A 109 14.76 -11.10 19.25
N ILE A 110 14.05 -12.12 19.73
CA ILE A 110 12.58 -12.11 19.75
C ILE A 110 12.10 -11.65 21.13
N MET A 111 11.27 -10.62 21.14
CA MET A 111 10.73 -10.02 22.37
C MET A 111 9.20 -10.11 22.39
N ALA A 112 8.63 -10.06 23.60
CA ALA A 112 7.18 -10.01 23.79
C ALA A 112 6.59 -8.80 23.05
N GLY A 113 5.41 -8.98 22.44
CA GLY A 113 4.74 -7.89 21.71
C GLY A 113 5.27 -7.63 20.30
N MET A 114 6.28 -8.37 19.82
CA MET A 114 6.64 -8.35 18.40
C MET A 114 5.51 -8.93 17.52
N THR A 115 5.35 -8.40 16.32
CA THR A 115 4.41 -8.95 15.32
C THR A 115 5.01 -10.15 14.59
N ARG A 116 4.17 -10.96 13.93
CA ARG A 116 4.65 -12.03 13.02
C ARG A 116 5.64 -11.51 11.97
N SER A 117 5.38 -10.32 11.43
CA SER A 117 6.26 -9.68 10.45
C SER A 117 7.62 -9.33 11.06
N ASP A 118 7.66 -8.81 12.29
CA ASP A 118 8.92 -8.49 12.98
C ASP A 118 9.77 -9.74 13.18
N VAL A 119 9.13 -10.84 13.60
CA VAL A 119 9.80 -12.14 13.79
C VAL A 119 10.37 -12.65 12.46
N GLU A 120 9.60 -12.56 11.37
CA GLU A 120 10.06 -12.97 10.05
C GLU A 120 11.18 -12.07 9.49
N ARG A 121 11.19 -10.78 9.82
CA ARG A 121 12.31 -9.88 9.46
C ARG A 121 13.57 -10.18 10.27
N ALA A 122 13.42 -10.64 11.51
CA ALA A 122 14.54 -10.95 12.39
C ALA A 122 15.17 -12.33 12.08
N LEU A 123 14.34 -13.35 11.88
CA LEU A 123 14.76 -14.75 11.75
C LEU A 123 14.60 -15.33 10.34
N GLY A 124 13.84 -14.69 9.47
CA GLY A 124 13.42 -15.25 8.17
C GLY A 124 12.09 -16.00 8.25
N LYS A 125 11.73 -16.69 7.17
CA LYS A 125 10.51 -17.51 7.13
C LYS A 125 10.67 -18.74 8.03
N PRO A 126 9.63 -19.14 8.78
CA PRO A 126 9.69 -20.35 9.60
C PRO A 126 9.70 -21.61 8.74
N ASP A 127 10.35 -22.67 9.23
CA ASP A 127 10.35 -23.98 8.59
C ASP A 127 8.98 -24.67 8.71
N ARG A 128 8.30 -24.43 9.84
CA ARG A 128 6.98 -24.99 10.10
C ARG A 128 6.13 -24.01 10.89
N VAL A 129 4.88 -23.88 10.48
CA VAL A 129 3.85 -23.16 11.23
C VAL A 129 2.86 -24.20 11.74
N SER A 130 2.57 -24.18 13.05
CA SER A 130 1.59 -25.05 13.69
C SER A 130 0.71 -24.20 14.59
N GLY A 131 -0.60 -24.43 14.59
CA GLY A 131 -1.49 -23.68 15.46
C GLY A 131 -2.95 -23.99 15.21
N ASN A 132 -3.78 -23.47 16.10
CA ASN A 132 -5.22 -23.38 15.94
C ASN A 132 -5.62 -21.89 15.92
N ASN A 133 -6.92 -21.59 15.81
CA ASN A 133 -7.40 -20.21 15.76
C ASN A 133 -7.04 -19.37 17.01
N ALA A 134 -6.61 -20.02 18.10
CA ALA A 134 -6.27 -19.36 19.36
C ALA A 134 -4.76 -19.14 19.60
N GLU A 135 -3.91 -20.02 19.06
CA GLU A 135 -2.45 -19.94 19.20
C GLU A 135 -1.75 -20.40 17.93
N VAL A 136 -0.87 -19.56 17.41
CA VAL A 136 0.03 -19.87 16.29
C VAL A 136 1.43 -20.03 16.82
N ARG A 137 2.17 -21.03 16.34
CA ARG A 137 3.55 -21.30 16.70
C ARG A 137 4.41 -21.44 15.45
N TYR A 138 5.49 -20.68 15.40
CA TYR A 138 6.52 -20.78 14.38
C TYR A 138 7.67 -21.63 14.91
N GLN A 139 8.13 -22.56 14.08
CA GLN A 139 9.26 -23.42 14.38
C GLN A 139 10.37 -23.19 13.36
N TYR A 140 11.59 -23.06 13.89
CA TYR A 140 12.83 -22.88 13.15
C TYR A 140 13.77 -24.02 13.50
N LYS A 141 14.28 -24.72 12.49
CA LYS A 141 15.28 -25.76 12.66
C LYS A 141 16.63 -25.12 12.98
N ALA A 142 17.51 -25.90 13.60
CA ALA A 142 18.88 -25.48 13.79
C ALA A 142 19.59 -25.34 12.43
N ASP A 143 20.37 -24.27 12.29
CA ASP A 143 21.29 -24.03 11.18
C ASP A 143 22.74 -23.95 11.71
N LYS A 144 23.72 -23.79 10.81
CA LYS A 144 25.15 -23.74 11.18
C LYS A 144 25.53 -22.57 12.11
N ARG A 145 24.66 -21.56 12.23
CA ARG A 145 24.88 -20.32 12.99
C ARG A 145 23.92 -20.17 14.17
N ARG A 146 22.80 -20.89 14.19
CA ARG A 146 21.72 -20.73 15.18
C ARG A 146 21.10 -22.08 15.55
N GLY A 147 20.89 -22.32 16.84
CA GLY A 147 20.12 -23.47 17.33
C GLY A 147 18.64 -23.40 16.93
N ALA A 148 17.91 -24.50 17.15
CA ALA A 148 16.48 -24.57 16.88
C ALA A 148 15.70 -23.58 17.77
N ARG A 149 14.65 -22.96 17.23
CA ARG A 149 13.85 -21.96 17.95
C ARG A 149 12.36 -22.17 17.72
N SER A 150 11.56 -21.86 18.74
CA SER A 150 10.10 -21.87 18.65
C SER A 150 9.53 -20.58 19.22
N VAL A 151 8.64 -19.94 18.46
CA VAL A 151 7.99 -18.67 18.82
C VAL A 151 6.48 -18.86 18.81
N SER A 152 5.81 -18.58 19.93
CA SER A 152 4.34 -18.62 20.03
C SER A 152 3.75 -17.22 19.94
N PHE A 153 2.60 -17.12 19.29
CA PHE A 153 1.81 -15.91 19.13
C PHE A 153 0.46 -16.06 19.83
N ASP A 154 -0.06 -14.95 20.35
CA ASP A 154 -1.44 -14.86 20.82
C ASP A 154 -2.44 -14.74 19.65
N GLN A 155 -3.72 -14.58 20.01
CA GLN A 155 -4.84 -14.46 19.07
C GLN A 155 -4.71 -13.23 18.17
N GLU A 156 -4.12 -12.16 18.68
CA GLU A 156 -3.87 -10.92 17.94
C GLU A 156 -2.63 -11.01 17.04
N GLY A 157 -1.87 -12.11 17.13
CA GLY A 157 -0.67 -12.35 16.34
C GLY A 157 0.59 -11.74 16.93
N CYS A 158 0.60 -11.48 18.23
CA CYS A 158 1.70 -10.88 18.95
C CYS A 158 2.50 -11.95 19.69
N VAL A 159 3.83 -11.83 19.68
CA VAL A 159 4.70 -12.77 20.37
C VAL A 159 4.36 -12.79 21.85
N LYS A 160 4.00 -13.98 22.36
CA LYS A 160 3.82 -14.21 23.79
C LYS A 160 5.19 -14.06 24.46
N GLY A 161 5.29 -13.17 25.44
CA GLY A 161 6.47 -13.08 26.27
C GLY A 161 6.67 -14.41 27.00
N ARG A 162 7.91 -14.90 27.04
CA ARG A 162 8.29 -15.84 28.10
C ARG A 162 8.35 -14.99 29.37
N GLU A 163 7.33 -15.06 30.23
CA GLU A 163 7.52 -14.73 31.64
C GLU A 163 8.76 -15.49 32.09
N GLY A 164 9.71 -14.78 32.69
CA GLY A 164 11.08 -15.26 32.88
C GLY A 164 11.12 -16.67 33.47
N THR A 165 11.62 -17.62 32.69
CA THR A 165 12.41 -18.81 33.08
C THR A 165 12.50 -19.74 31.87
N GLY A 166 13.68 -20.31 31.64
CA GLY A 166 13.84 -21.45 30.74
C GLY A 166 14.02 -21.11 29.25
N TRP A 167 15.24 -20.70 28.91
CA TRP A 167 15.82 -21.05 27.61
C TRP A 167 15.92 -22.58 27.56
N SER A 168 15.11 -23.23 26.74
CA SER A 168 15.38 -24.62 26.35
C SER A 168 16.15 -24.56 25.03
N GLU A 169 17.45 -24.32 25.16
CA GLU A 169 18.44 -24.61 24.12
C GLU A 169 18.60 -26.13 24.13
N SER A 170 17.89 -26.81 23.23
CA SER A 170 18.13 -28.24 23.02
C SER A 170 19.44 -28.36 22.24
N ILE A 171 20.50 -28.69 22.99
CA ILE A 171 21.75 -29.26 22.46
C ILE A 171 21.44 -30.62 21.83
#